data_AF-A0A4D8PRQ5-F1
#
_entry.id   AF-A0A4D8PRQ5-F1
#
_cell.length_a   1.000
_cell.length_b   1.000
_cell.length_c   1.000
_cell.angle_alpha   90.00
_cell.angle_beta   90.00
_cell.angle_gamma   90.00
#
_symmetry.space_group_name_H-M   'P 1'
#
loop_
_entity.id
_entity.type
_entity.pdbx_description
1 polymer ?
#
loop_
_entity_poly.entity_id
_entity_poly.type
_entity_poly.pdbx_seq_one_letter_code
_entity_poly.pdbx_strand_id
1 'polypeptide(L)'
;MIAMTRGAPAMVDFGKARGAFGVHGADDGWNLTHLPTGTLIGVAPSAKAAMRAAEGIERVWDWTSADEPDDSAAPVIREVLRINGVKRSESRSVREASVRSPAMAS
;
A
#
# COMPACT_ATOMS: atom_id res chain seq x y z
N MET A 1 28.37 12.35 5.79
CA MET A 1 27.80 11.24 6.57
C MET A 1 26.29 11.35 6.43
N ILE A 2 25.67 10.54 5.56
CA ILE A 2 24.24 10.66 5.21
C ILE A 2 23.44 9.90 6.26
N ALA A 3 22.58 10.61 6.99
CA ALA A 3 21.63 10.02 7.92
C ALA A 3 20.57 9.24 7.13
N MET A 4 20.57 7.91 7.28
CA MET A 4 19.49 7.05 6.80
C MET A 4 18.28 7.23 7.70
N THR A 5 17.42 8.22 7.46
CA THR A 5 16.06 8.21 8.01
C THR A 5 15.19 7.30 7.14
N ARG A 6 15.37 5.98 7.29
CA ARG A 6 14.30 5.02 6.99
C ARG A 6 13.16 5.37 7.95
N GLY A 7 12.09 5.99 7.44
CA GLY A 7 10.89 6.24 8.23
C GLY A 7 10.52 4.96 8.96
N ALA A 8 10.50 5.00 10.29
CA ALA A 8 10.15 3.86 11.10
C ALA A 8 8.77 3.34 10.64
N PRO A 9 8.57 2.01 10.57
CA PRO A 9 7.24 1.48 10.25
C PRO A 9 6.24 2.11 11.22
N ALA A 10 5.14 2.65 10.70
CA ALA A 10 4.07 3.16 11.53
C ALA A 10 3.65 2.06 12.51
N MET A 11 3.66 2.39 13.80
CA MET A 11 3.29 1.46 14.86
C MET A 11 1.81 1.13 14.67
N VAL A 12 1.51 -0.10 14.27
CA VAL A 12 0.15 -0.59 14.10
C VAL A 12 -0.28 -1.25 15.40
N ASP A 13 -1.28 -0.69 16.07
CA ASP A 13 -1.80 -1.24 17.34
C ASP A 13 -2.40 -2.64 17.14
N PHE A 14 -2.99 -2.92 15.96
CA PHE A 14 -3.54 -4.24 15.60
C PHE A 14 -3.47 -4.47 14.08
N GLY A 15 -2.97 -5.63 13.66
CA GLY A 15 -2.89 -6.02 12.26
C GLY A 15 -3.01 -7.53 12.03
N LYS A 16 -3.39 -7.92 10.82
CA LYS A 16 -3.42 -9.31 10.33
C LYS A 16 -2.58 -9.42 9.07
N ALA A 17 -1.89 -10.53 8.88
CA ALA A 17 -1.13 -10.81 7.67
C ALA A 17 -1.77 -11.96 6.88
N ARG A 18 -1.66 -11.90 5.56
CA ARG A 18 -2.07 -12.95 4.62
C ARG A 18 -1.09 -12.98 3.46
N GLY A 19 -0.27 -14.02 3.35
CA GLY A 19 0.76 -14.09 2.31
C GLY A 19 1.64 -12.84 2.30
N ALA A 20 1.73 -12.18 1.15
CA ALA A 20 2.47 -10.93 0.95
C ALA A 20 1.74 -9.65 1.43
N PHE A 21 0.60 -9.77 2.12
CA PHE A 21 -0.25 -8.64 2.48
C PHE A 21 -0.35 -8.40 3.99
N GLY A 22 -0.26 -7.13 4.37
CA GLY A 22 -0.58 -6.63 5.70
C GLY A 22 -1.93 -5.91 5.69
N VAL A 23 -2.76 -6.20 6.69
CA VAL A 23 -4.05 -5.54 6.94
C VAL A 23 -4.01 -4.90 8.31
N HIS A 24 -4.12 -3.58 8.39
CA HIS A 24 -4.04 -2.84 9.65
C HIS A 24 -4.97 -1.63 9.66
N GLY A 25 -5.40 -1.21 10.85
CA GLY A 25 -6.27 -0.05 11.02
C GLY A 25 -5.48 1.27 10.93
N ALA A 26 -6.10 2.28 10.35
CA ALA A 26 -5.64 3.66 10.29
C ALA A 26 -6.83 4.63 10.43
N ASP A 27 -6.56 5.93 10.59
CA ASP A 27 -7.58 6.95 10.82
C ASP A 27 -8.68 7.01 9.74
N ASP A 28 -8.34 6.61 8.51
CA ASP A 28 -9.21 6.66 7.32
C ASP A 28 -9.78 5.31 6.89
N GLY A 29 -9.48 4.22 7.62
CA GLY A 29 -10.02 2.89 7.34
C GLY A 29 -9.02 1.76 7.62
N TRP A 30 -9.11 0.69 6.82
CA TRP A 30 -8.23 -0.47 6.95
C TRP A 30 -7.30 -0.56 5.75
N ASN A 31 -6.02 -0.33 6.00
CA ASN A 31 -4.98 -0.36 4.99
C ASN A 31 -4.68 -1.79 4.56
N LEU A 32 -4.70 -2.03 3.25
CA LEU A 32 -4.14 -3.20 2.60
C LEU A 32 -2.76 -2.82 2.05
N THR A 33 -1.70 -3.36 2.63
CA THR A 33 -0.31 -3.01 2.32
C THR A 33 0.42 -4.21 1.73
N HIS A 34 1.23 -3.99 0.71
CA HIS A 34 2.18 -4.97 0.20
C HIS A 34 3.38 -5.06 1.14
N LEU A 35 3.57 -6.19 1.84
CA LEU A 35 4.60 -6.34 2.88
C LEU A 35 6.03 -6.25 2.34
N PRO A 36 6.40 -6.86 1.19
CA PRO A 36 7.75 -6.77 0.66
C PRO A 36 8.22 -5.34 0.41
N THR A 37 7.34 -4.44 -0.05
CA THR A 37 7.70 -3.07 -0.41
C THR A 37 7.20 -2.01 0.57
N GLY A 38 6.27 -2.35 1.46
CA GLY A 38 5.55 -1.39 2.30
C GLY A 38 4.53 -0.52 1.54
N THR A 39 4.26 -0.83 0.26
CA THR A 39 3.38 -0.01 -0.59
C THR A 39 1.92 -0.16 -0.17
N LEU A 40 1.20 0.95 0.01
CA LEU A 40 -0.24 0.94 0.22
C LEU A 40 -0.95 0.56 -1.10
N ILE A 41 -1.64 -0.58 -1.09
CA ILE A 41 -2.45 -1.04 -2.24
C ILE A 41 -3.79 -0.30 -2.24
N GLY A 42 -4.39 -0.11 -1.06
CA GLY A 42 -5.62 0.66 -0.90
C GLY A 42 -6.18 0.62 0.52
N VAL A 43 -7.26 1.37 0.72
CA VAL A 43 -7.95 1.53 2.00
C VAL A 43 -9.35 0.92 1.89
N ALA A 44 -9.66 0.01 2.81
CA ALA A 44 -10.92 -0.70 2.88
C ALA A 44 -11.82 -0.14 4.02
N PRO A 45 -13.16 -0.29 3.92
CA PRO A 45 -14.07 0.15 4.98
C PRO A 45 -14.00 -0.73 6.24
N SER A 46 -13.38 -1.92 6.18
CA SER A 46 -13.22 -2.81 7.33
C SER A 46 -12.07 -3.79 7.14
N ALA A 47 -11.56 -4.36 8.24
CA ALA A 47 -10.56 -5.43 8.21
C ALA A 47 -10.99 -6.62 7.35
N LYS A 48 -12.28 -6.99 7.42
CA LYS A 48 -12.85 -8.11 6.66
C LYS A 48 -12.85 -7.82 5.16
N ALA A 49 -13.16 -6.60 4.76
CA ALA A 49 -13.11 -6.18 3.36
C ALA A 49 -11.66 -6.21 2.82
N ALA A 50 -10.71 -5.67 3.58
CA ALA A 50 -9.28 -5.73 3.22
C ALA A 50 -8.79 -7.18 3.11
N MET A 51 -9.17 -8.06 4.04
CA MET A 51 -8.77 -9.47 4.02
C MET A 51 -9.36 -10.22 2.81
N ARG A 52 -10.64 -10.01 2.49
CA ARG A 52 -11.26 -10.60 1.29
C ARG A 52 -10.62 -10.12 0.00
N ALA A 53 -10.24 -8.84 -0.05
CA ALA A 53 -9.50 -8.29 -1.17
C ALA A 53 -8.12 -8.96 -1.30
N ALA A 54 -7.38 -9.11 -0.20
CA ALA A 54 -6.09 -9.82 -0.17
C ALA A 54 -6.22 -11.27 -0.65
N GLU A 55 -7.20 -12.02 -0.14
CA GLU A 55 -7.49 -13.39 -0.57
C GLU A 55 -7.82 -13.48 -2.07
N GLY A 56 -8.59 -12.52 -2.58
CA GLY A 56 -9.00 -12.50 -3.99
C GLY A 56 -7.86 -12.16 -4.95
N ILE A 57 -6.86 -11.38 -4.54
CA ILE A 57 -5.72 -10.99 -5.39
C ILE A 57 -4.49 -11.88 -5.20
N GLU A 58 -4.38 -12.63 -4.10
CA GLU A 58 -3.20 -13.45 -3.73
C GLU A 58 -2.73 -14.39 -4.83
N ARG A 59 -3.65 -14.91 -5.66
CA ARG A 59 -3.33 -15.85 -6.75
C ARG A 59 -3.32 -15.24 -8.14
N VAL A 60 -3.57 -13.94 -8.25
CA VAL A 60 -3.69 -13.24 -9.54
C VAL A 60 -2.31 -12.80 -10.06
N TRP A 61 -1.34 -12.60 -9.16
CA TRP A 61 0.00 -12.14 -9.47
C TRP A 61 1.01 -12.76 -8.51
N ASP A 62 2.29 -12.78 -8.88
CA ASP A 62 3.37 -13.12 -7.96
C ASP A 62 3.71 -11.93 -7.05
N TRP A 63 3.05 -11.88 -5.90
CA TRP A 63 3.25 -10.86 -4.88
C TRP A 63 4.51 -11.05 -4.04
N THR A 64 5.39 -11.99 -4.38
CA THR A 64 6.72 -12.06 -3.76
C THR A 64 7.72 -11.13 -4.42
N SER A 65 7.46 -10.71 -5.67
CA SER A 65 8.24 -9.68 -6.36
C SER A 65 7.83 -8.26 -5.92
N ALA A 66 8.78 -7.33 -6.04
CA ALA A 66 8.51 -5.90 -5.93
C ALA A 66 7.93 -5.29 -7.22
N ASP A 67 7.84 -6.09 -8.29
CA ASP A 67 7.32 -5.65 -9.59
C ASP A 67 5.83 -5.35 -9.54
N GLU A 68 5.41 -4.35 -10.32
CA GLU A 68 4.00 -4.05 -10.50
C GLU A 68 3.30 -5.18 -11.28
N PRO A 69 2.02 -5.47 -10.98
CA PRO A 69 1.24 -6.41 -11.77
C PRO A 69 1.19 -6.01 -13.25
N ASP A 70 1.38 -6.99 -14.14
CA ASP A 70 1.35 -6.77 -15.58
C ASP A 70 -0.05 -6.39 -16.11
N ASP A 71 -0.12 -6.07 -17.41
CA ASP A 71 -1.36 -5.66 -18.08
C ASP A 71 -2.47 -6.72 -18.05
N SER A 72 -2.14 -7.99 -17.80
CA SER A 72 -3.11 -9.08 -17.68
C SER A 72 -3.66 -9.21 -16.25
N ALA A 73 -2.82 -9.01 -15.23
CA ALA A 73 -3.19 -9.12 -13.82
C ALA A 73 -3.82 -7.84 -13.27
N ALA A 74 -3.33 -6.67 -13.69
CA ALA A 74 -3.78 -5.36 -13.22
C ALA A 74 -5.31 -5.13 -13.31
N PRO A 75 -6.02 -5.46 -14.41
CA PRO A 75 -7.47 -5.26 -14.48
C PRO A 75 -8.23 -6.16 -13.50
N VAL A 76 -7.81 -7.42 -13.33
CA VAL A 76 -8.43 -8.36 -12.39
C VAL A 76 -8.25 -7.89 -10.96
N ILE A 77 -7.04 -7.45 -10.60
CA ILE A 77 -6.74 -6.89 -9.28
C ILE A 77 -7.62 -5.67 -9.00
N ARG A 78 -7.71 -4.72 -9.95
CA ARG A 78 -8.57 -3.53 -9.80
C ARG A 78 -10.02 -3.91 -9.52
N GLU A 79 -10.54 -4.90 -10.24
CA GLU A 79 -11.93 -5.33 -10.08
C GLU A 79 -12.18 -6.01 -8.73
N VAL A 80 -11.27 -6.89 -8.28
CA VAL A 80 -11.36 -7.52 -6.95
C VAL A 80 -11.33 -6.48 -5.84
N LEU A 81 -10.44 -5.48 -5.93
CA LEU A 81 -10.37 -4.38 -4.97
C LEU A 81 -11.70 -3.60 -4.95
N ARG A 82 -12.25 -3.27 -6.13
CA ARG A 82 -13.51 -2.54 -6.28
C ARG A 82 -14.70 -3.29 -5.67
N ILE A 83 -14.85 -4.58 -5.96
CA ILE A 83 -15.94 -5.43 -5.43
C ILE A 83 -15.91 -5.49 -3.90
N ASN A 84 -14.72 -5.45 -3.30
CA ASN A 84 -14.54 -5.44 -1.85
C ASN A 84 -14.57 -4.01 -1.25
N GLY A 85 -14.84 -2.98 -2.05
CA GLY A 85 -14.91 -1.60 -1.58
C GLY A 85 -13.55 -1.01 -1.20
N VAL A 86 -12.44 -1.61 -1.63
CA VAL A 86 -11.09 -1.10 -1.39
C VAL A 86 -10.81 0.03 -2.38
N LYS A 87 -10.66 1.24 -1.84
CA LYS A 87 -10.27 2.41 -2.63
C LYS A 87 -8.76 2.35 -2.82
N ARG A 88 -8.30 2.29 -4.06
CA ARG A 88 -6.86 2.33 -4.32
C ARG A 88 -6.30 3.64 -3.81
N SER A 89 -5.12 3.57 -3.18
CA SER A 89 -4.30 4.76 -3.06
C SER A 89 -3.95 5.11 -4.50
N GLU A 90 -4.55 6.17 -5.05
CA GLU A 90 -3.95 6.79 -6.23
C GLU A 90 -2.52 7.06 -5.81
N SER A 91 -1.56 6.45 -6.50
CA SER A 91 -0.15 6.60 -6.21
C SER A 91 0.14 8.10 -6.15
N ARG A 92 0.09 8.68 -4.95
CA ARG A 92 0.73 9.96 -4.69
C ARG A 92 2.17 9.60 -4.89
N SER A 93 2.69 9.96 -6.06
CA SER A 93 4.10 9.86 -6.36
C SER A 93 4.82 10.32 -5.10
N VAL A 94 5.70 9.47 -4.57
CA VAL A 94 6.64 9.90 -3.54
C VAL A 94 7.69 10.76 -4.27
N ARG A 95 7.23 11.91 -4.77
CA ARG A 95 7.96 13.00 -5.42
C ARG A 95 7.12 14.25 -5.25
N GLU A 96 7.06 14.75 -4.03
CA GLU A 96 6.99 16.18 -3.68
C GLU A 96 6.93 16.33 -2.16
N ALA A 97 7.88 15.68 -1.46
CA ALA A 97 8.35 16.25 -0.21
C ALA A 97 9.19 17.48 -0.58
N SER A 98 8.50 18.60 -0.80
CA SER A 98 8.95 19.97 -0.59
C SER A 98 10.47 20.12 -0.38
N VAL A 99 11.25 20.07 -1.47
CA VAL A 99 12.57 20.72 -1.48
C VAL A 99 12.28 22.19 -1.72
N ARG A 100 11.81 22.89 -0.69
CA ARG A 100 12.00 24.33 -0.61
C ARG A 100 13.49 24.54 -0.38
N SER A 101 14.23 24.71 -1.47
CA SER A 101 15.59 25.24 -1.43
C SER A 101 15.57 26.52 -0.58
N PRO A 102 16.41 26.67 0.45
CA PRO A 102 16.61 27.98 1.04
C PRO A 102 17.29 28.84 -0.04
N ALA A 103 16.64 29.93 -0.43
CA ALA A 103 17.28 30.96 -1.21
C ALA A 103 18.48 31.48 -0.38
N MET A 104 19.70 31.26 -0.86
CA MET A 104 20.84 32.02 -0.38
C MET A 104 20.61 33.46 -0.82
N ALA A 105 20.39 34.33 0.16
CA ALA A 105 20.54 35.76 -0.01
C ALA A 105 22.01 36.04 -0.34
N SER A 106 22.23 36.71 -1.45
CA SER A 106 23.45 37.48 -1.76
C SER A 106 23.02 38.87 -2.18
#